data_AF-G0EJE7-F1
#
_entry.id   AF-G0EJE7-F1
#
_cell.length_a   1.000
_cell.length_b   1.000
_cell.length_c   1.000
_cell.angle_alpha   90.00
_cell.angle_beta   90.00
_cell.angle_gamma   90.00
#
_symmetry.space_group_name_H-M   'P 1'
#
loop_
_entity.id
_entity.type
_entity.pdbx_description
1 polymer ?
#
loop_
_entity_poly.entity_id
_entity_poly.type
_entity_poly.pdbx_seq_one_letter_code
_entity_poly.pdbx_strand_id
1 'polypeptide(L)'
;MPAFSQENTRLEIVKWANFYMNKKYKYNQSDTITNPFSKEKKKVNFDCSGFVNAVYWTAIEKPTIKLQGSTENIHFILSKANKIYKKGMPNIGDIIFFDGTTSPNKKLTHSGIVINIDEDETITYIHSSTSKGPILGYMNLKYPDLARKDGKPINSYLRRGDVPYSLASHCFNSYGTVLEKPN
;
A
#
# COMPACT_ATOMS: atom_id res chain seq x y z
N MET A 1 23.93 15.02 10.25
CA MET A 1 23.88 14.27 8.98
C MET A 1 22.43 14.30 8.52
N PRO A 2 22.09 14.72 7.29
CA PRO A 2 20.69 14.68 6.89
C PRO A 2 20.29 13.20 6.84
N ALA A 3 19.26 12.86 7.61
CA ALA A 3 18.48 11.65 7.40
C ALA A 3 18.04 11.63 5.93
N PHE A 4 18.13 10.46 5.29
CA PHE A 4 17.82 10.18 3.88
C PHE A 4 17.00 11.25 3.13
N SER A 5 17.44 11.63 1.92
CA SER A 5 16.58 12.40 1.01
C SER A 5 15.22 11.69 0.83
N GLN A 6 14.16 12.43 0.52
CA GLN A 6 12.83 11.84 0.35
C GLN A 6 12.85 10.72 -0.70
N GLU A 7 13.58 10.92 -1.79
CA GLU A 7 13.77 9.92 -2.84
C GLU A 7 14.43 8.64 -2.31
N ASN A 8 15.53 8.75 -1.55
CA ASN A 8 16.17 7.58 -0.95
C ASN A 8 15.23 6.85 0.01
N THR A 9 14.40 7.58 0.76
CA THR A 9 13.40 6.98 1.66
C THR A 9 12.34 6.20 0.89
N ARG A 10 11.87 6.74 -0.24
CA ARG A 10 10.91 6.05 -1.13
C ARG A 10 11.50 4.76 -1.69
N LEU A 11 12.76 4.78 -2.12
CA LEU A 11 13.45 3.59 -2.60
C LEU A 11 13.62 2.52 -1.51
N GLU A 12 13.95 2.92 -0.28
CA GLU A 12 14.00 1.97 0.85
C GLU A 12 12.62 1.38 1.19
N ILE A 13 11.53 2.17 1.13
CA ILE A 13 10.16 1.65 1.28
C ILE A 13 9.89 0.56 0.23
N VAL A 14 10.21 0.81 -1.05
CA VAL A 14 10.00 -0.17 -2.12
C VAL A 14 10.86 -1.41 -1.94
N LYS A 15 12.12 -1.25 -1.53
CA LYS A 15 13.03 -2.37 -1.24
C LYS A 15 12.46 -3.26 -0.14
N TRP A 16 11.98 -2.69 0.96
CA TRP A 16 11.37 -3.47 2.05
C TRP A 16 10.02 -4.07 1.68
N ALA A 17 9.21 -3.38 0.88
CA ALA A 17 7.97 -3.93 0.34
C ALA A 17 8.24 -5.19 -0.51
N ASN A 18 9.24 -5.13 -1.40
CA ASN A 18 9.68 -6.28 -2.20
C ASN A 18 10.29 -7.39 -1.33
N PHE A 19 11.10 -7.04 -0.32
CA PHE A 19 11.66 -8.02 0.61
C PHE A 19 10.56 -8.84 1.29
N TYR A 20 9.54 -8.19 1.86
CA TYR A 20 8.44 -8.89 2.53
C TYR A 20 7.52 -9.61 1.55
N MET A 21 7.37 -9.11 0.32
CA MET A 21 6.66 -9.84 -0.74
C MET A 21 7.36 -11.17 -1.07
N ASN A 22 8.68 -11.13 -1.23
CA ASN A 22 9.50 -12.29 -1.57
C ASN A 22 9.59 -13.34 -0.47
N LYS A 23 9.22 -13.00 0.78
CA LYS A 23 9.07 -13.97 1.87
C LYS A 23 7.87 -14.90 1.69
N LYS A 24 6.92 -14.57 0.81
CA LYS A 24 5.72 -15.38 0.51
C LYS A 24 4.93 -15.78 1.76
N TYR A 25 4.78 -14.84 2.70
CA TYR A 25 3.94 -15.05 3.89
C TYR A 25 2.51 -15.41 3.47
N LYS A 26 1.86 -16.27 4.25
CA LYS A 26 0.41 -16.48 4.14
C LYS A 26 -0.33 -15.28 4.73
N TYR A 27 -1.59 -15.10 4.32
CA TYR A 27 -2.44 -14.07 4.91
C TYR A 27 -2.49 -14.19 6.43
N ASN A 28 -2.30 -13.07 7.12
CA ASN A 28 -2.31 -12.96 8.58
C ASN A 28 -1.28 -13.86 9.30
N GLN A 29 -0.26 -14.35 8.59
CA GLN A 29 0.83 -15.08 9.21
C GLN A 29 1.61 -14.17 10.16
N SER A 30 1.85 -14.62 11.39
CA SER A 30 2.70 -13.90 12.34
C SER A 30 4.19 -14.14 12.06
N ASP A 31 5.01 -13.10 12.22
CA ASP A 31 6.46 -13.21 12.29
C ASP A 31 7.04 -12.17 13.28
N THR A 32 8.27 -12.39 13.73
CA THR A 32 9.03 -11.42 14.51
C THR A 32 10.07 -10.77 13.60
N ILE A 33 9.86 -9.51 13.26
CA ILE A 33 10.78 -8.72 12.44
C ILE A 33 11.74 -7.92 13.32
N THR A 34 12.92 -7.59 12.80
CA THR A 34 13.94 -6.78 13.48
C THR A 34 14.18 -5.49 12.70
N ASN A 35 14.14 -4.34 13.39
CA ASN A 35 14.41 -3.06 12.76
C ASN A 35 15.91 -2.98 12.40
N PRO A 36 16.26 -2.68 11.15
CA PRO A 36 17.65 -2.72 10.70
C PRO A 36 18.53 -1.66 11.38
N PHE A 37 17.93 -0.58 11.87
CA PHE A 37 18.62 0.54 12.51
C PHE A 37 18.68 0.40 14.03
N SER A 38 17.53 0.29 14.71
CA SER A 38 17.46 0.24 16.18
C SER A 38 17.75 -1.15 16.76
N LYS A 39 17.72 -2.20 15.93
CA LYS A 39 17.81 -3.62 16.33
C LYS A 39 16.67 -4.11 17.23
N GLU A 40 15.65 -3.28 17.46
CA GLU A 40 14.44 -3.68 18.16
C GLU A 40 13.71 -4.79 17.41
N LYS A 41 13.03 -5.66 18.15
CA LYS A 41 12.21 -6.74 17.60
C LYS A 41 10.74 -6.40 17.78
N LYS A 42 9.92 -6.71 16.77
CA LYS A 42 8.47 -6.50 16.80
C LYS A 42 7.75 -7.70 16.19
N LYS A 43 6.72 -8.19 16.88
CA LYS A 43 5.80 -9.18 16.31
C LYS A 43 4.80 -8.48 15.40
N VAL A 44 4.63 -9.00 14.19
CA VAL A 44 3.69 -8.47 13.19
C VAL A 44 2.90 -9.62 12.57
N ASN A 45 1.62 -9.38 12.31
CA ASN A 45 0.80 -10.26 11.49
C ASN A 45 0.72 -9.69 10.07
N PHE A 46 1.04 -10.47 9.05
CA PHE A 46 1.06 -10.00 7.66
C PHE A 46 -0.33 -10.02 7.00
N ASP A 47 -1.27 -9.29 7.57
CA ASP A 47 -2.48 -8.82 6.85
C ASP A 47 -2.17 -7.55 6.03
N CYS A 48 -3.16 -6.92 5.40
CA CYS A 48 -2.92 -5.74 4.55
C CYS A 48 -2.25 -4.60 5.32
N SER A 49 -2.82 -4.21 6.47
CA SER A 49 -2.30 -3.15 7.32
C SER A 49 -1.01 -3.53 8.03
N GLY A 50 -0.87 -4.78 8.46
CA GLY A 50 0.32 -5.31 9.10
C GLY A 50 1.52 -5.35 8.14
N PHE A 51 1.29 -5.69 6.87
CA PHE A 51 2.29 -5.53 5.82
C PHE A 51 2.74 -4.07 5.68
N VAL A 52 1.80 -3.12 5.59
CA VAL A 52 2.13 -1.69 5.52
C VAL A 52 2.94 -1.26 6.75
N ASN A 53 2.46 -1.58 7.95
CA ASN A 53 3.14 -1.27 9.20
C ASN A 53 4.57 -1.87 9.25
N ALA A 54 4.76 -3.11 8.80
CA ALA A 54 6.07 -3.75 8.75
C ALA A 54 7.03 -3.01 7.83
N VAL A 55 6.59 -2.67 6.62
CA VAL A 55 7.43 -1.96 5.63
C VAL A 55 7.87 -0.62 6.18
N TYR A 56 6.95 0.23 6.64
CA TYR A 56 7.31 1.58 7.11
C TYR A 56 8.14 1.55 8.39
N TRP A 57 7.87 0.62 9.32
CA TRP A 57 8.69 0.45 10.52
C TRP A 57 10.11 0.02 10.21
N THR A 58 10.33 -0.70 9.11
CA THR A 58 11.64 -1.24 8.74
C THR A 58 12.42 -0.29 7.82
N ALA A 59 11.73 0.44 6.94
CA ALA A 59 12.33 1.30 5.93
C ALA A 59 12.81 2.65 6.46
N ILE A 60 12.23 3.15 7.58
CA ILE A 60 12.48 4.51 8.05
C ILE A 60 13.07 4.47 9.47
N GLU A 61 14.32 4.92 9.61
CA GLU A 61 15.02 4.94 10.91
C GLU A 61 14.32 5.84 11.94
N LYS A 62 14.00 7.08 11.55
CA LYS A 62 13.41 8.11 12.42
C LYS A 62 12.16 8.70 11.77
N PRO A 63 11.04 7.97 11.77
CA PRO A 63 9.82 8.45 11.15
C PRO A 63 9.19 9.59 11.95
N THR A 64 8.89 10.71 11.29
CA THR A 64 8.09 11.80 11.86
C THR A 64 6.64 11.38 12.10
N ILE A 65 6.12 10.48 11.24
CA ILE A 65 4.77 9.89 11.36
C ILE A 65 4.92 8.39 11.56
N LYS A 66 4.54 7.89 12.73
CA LYS A 66 4.57 6.46 13.06
C LYS A 66 3.26 5.79 12.69
N LEU A 67 3.30 4.88 11.72
CA LEU A 67 2.15 4.09 11.31
C LEU A 67 1.96 2.88 12.22
N GLN A 68 0.71 2.61 12.58
CA GLN A 68 0.32 1.47 13.40
C GLN A 68 -1.18 1.16 13.27
N GLY A 69 -1.54 -0.08 13.62
CA GLY A 69 -2.94 -0.51 13.70
C GLY A 69 -3.52 -0.92 12.36
N SER A 70 -4.85 -0.87 12.27
CA SER A 70 -5.61 -1.26 11.07
C SER A 70 -5.45 -0.26 9.93
N THR A 71 -5.96 -0.59 8.74
CA THR A 71 -6.05 0.33 7.60
C THR A 71 -6.72 1.65 7.98
N GLU A 72 -7.80 1.60 8.77
CA GLU A 72 -8.49 2.79 9.28
C GLU A 72 -7.60 3.63 10.20
N ASN A 73 -6.82 2.99 11.08
CA ASN A 73 -5.89 3.71 11.97
C ASN A 73 -4.77 4.38 11.17
N ILE A 74 -4.19 3.69 10.19
CA ILE A 74 -3.16 4.25 9.32
C ILE A 74 -3.73 5.48 8.59
N HIS A 75 -4.91 5.35 7.97
CA HIS A 75 -5.56 6.46 7.29
C HIS A 75 -5.85 7.64 8.24
N PHE A 76 -6.34 7.36 9.46
CA PHE A 76 -6.59 8.38 10.48
C PHE A 76 -5.33 9.15 10.88
N ILE A 77 -4.22 8.43 11.14
CA ILE A 77 -2.93 9.03 11.49
C ILE A 77 -2.44 9.97 10.38
N LEU A 78 -2.50 9.52 9.12
CA LEU A 78 -2.10 10.33 7.97
C LEU A 78 -3.02 11.53 7.76
N SER A 79 -4.33 11.36 7.99
CA SER A 79 -5.31 12.45 7.88
C SER A 79 -5.04 13.55 8.90
N LYS A 80 -4.73 13.19 10.17
CA LYS A 80 -4.32 14.15 11.21
C LYS A 80 -3.06 14.91 10.86
N ALA A 81 -2.18 14.33 10.05
CA ALA A 81 -0.96 14.98 9.55
C ALA A 81 -1.16 15.73 8.21
N ASN A 82 -2.40 15.84 7.69
CA ASN A 82 -2.70 16.41 6.37
C ASN A 82 -1.94 15.73 5.20
N LYS A 83 -1.74 14.41 5.31
CA LYS A 83 -1.00 13.60 4.34
C LYS A 83 -1.87 12.65 3.52
N ILE A 84 -3.20 12.76 3.60
CA ILE A 84 -4.13 12.08 2.70
C ILE A 84 -4.40 12.98 1.49
N TYR A 85 -4.48 12.38 0.30
CA TYR A 85 -4.82 13.07 -0.93
C TYR A 85 -5.49 12.10 -1.93
N LYS A 86 -6.22 12.65 -2.91
CA LYS A 86 -6.97 11.85 -3.88
C LYS A 86 -6.76 12.25 -5.34
N LYS A 87 -6.32 13.49 -5.57
CA LYS A 87 -6.07 14.04 -6.91
C LYS A 87 -4.61 13.83 -7.29
N GLY A 88 -4.37 13.66 -8.60
CA GLY A 88 -3.03 13.46 -9.16
C GLY A 88 -2.56 12.01 -9.04
N MET A 89 -1.37 11.78 -9.62
CA MET A 89 -0.68 10.49 -9.50
C MET A 89 0.05 10.40 -8.17
N PRO A 90 0.09 9.21 -7.54
CA PRO A 90 0.84 9.03 -6.32
C PRO A 90 2.34 9.11 -6.58
N ASN A 91 3.13 9.29 -5.52
CA ASN A 91 4.56 9.03 -5.60
C ASN A 91 4.85 7.55 -5.30
N ILE A 92 5.97 7.05 -5.80
CA ILE A 92 6.50 5.74 -5.39
C ILE A 92 6.71 5.70 -3.88
N GLY A 93 6.30 4.61 -3.24
CA GLY A 93 6.36 4.45 -1.79
C GLY A 93 5.21 5.12 -1.02
N ASP A 94 4.18 5.64 -1.71
CA ASP A 94 2.94 6.08 -1.06
C ASP A 94 2.00 4.89 -0.79
N ILE A 95 1.07 5.09 0.15
CA ILE A 95 0.05 4.12 0.53
C ILE A 95 -1.17 4.35 -0.35
N ILE A 96 -1.74 3.26 -0.86
CA ILE A 96 -3.02 3.26 -1.56
C ILE A 96 -4.09 2.63 -0.66
N PHE A 97 -5.23 3.30 -0.52
CA PHE A 97 -6.36 2.86 0.30
C PHE A 97 -7.56 2.48 -0.56
N PHE A 98 -8.27 1.43 -0.15
CA PHE A 98 -9.46 0.95 -0.82
C PHE A 98 -10.63 0.76 0.13
N ASP A 99 -11.82 0.99 -0.39
CA ASP A 99 -13.12 0.69 0.21
C ASP A 99 -13.65 -0.64 -0.32
N GLY A 100 -14.63 -1.20 0.39
CA GLY A 100 -15.56 -2.14 -0.19
C GLY A 100 -15.01 -3.55 -0.45
N THR A 101 -13.76 -3.86 -0.06
CA THR A 101 -13.07 -5.12 -0.42
C THR A 101 -13.54 -6.33 0.38
N THR A 102 -14.00 -6.10 1.62
CA THR A 102 -14.59 -7.14 2.48
C THR A 102 -16.12 -7.13 2.46
N SER A 103 -16.72 -5.94 2.35
CA SER A 103 -18.17 -5.73 2.20
C SER A 103 -18.38 -4.41 1.46
N PRO A 104 -19.29 -4.33 0.47
CA PRO A 104 -19.38 -3.16 -0.42
C PRO A 104 -19.57 -1.80 0.24
N ASN A 105 -20.23 -1.76 1.40
CA ASN A 105 -20.54 -0.52 2.10
C ASN A 105 -19.48 -0.11 3.13
N LYS A 106 -18.48 -0.96 3.40
CA LYS A 106 -17.43 -0.65 4.37
C LYS A 106 -16.34 0.22 3.74
N LYS A 107 -15.87 1.20 4.49
CA LYS A 107 -14.80 2.12 4.11
C LYS A 107 -13.45 1.62 4.64
N LEU A 108 -12.36 2.03 3.97
CA LEU A 108 -10.98 1.79 4.43
C LEU A 108 -10.70 0.32 4.79
N THR A 109 -11.19 -0.58 3.94
CA THR A 109 -11.14 -2.03 4.19
C THR A 109 -9.83 -2.66 3.77
N HIS A 110 -9.01 -1.97 2.98
CA HIS A 110 -7.78 -2.51 2.43
C HIS A 110 -6.74 -1.44 2.12
N SER A 111 -5.47 -1.83 2.14
CA SER A 111 -4.36 -0.96 1.80
C SER A 111 -3.20 -1.70 1.13
N GLY A 112 -2.37 -0.95 0.43
CA GLY A 112 -1.14 -1.42 -0.21
C GLY A 112 -0.11 -0.30 -0.35
N ILE A 113 1.05 -0.62 -0.91
CA ILE A 113 2.16 0.33 -1.13
C ILE A 113 2.44 0.43 -2.63
N VAL A 114 2.42 1.64 -3.17
CA VAL A 114 2.76 1.93 -4.56
C VAL A 114 4.24 1.68 -4.79
N ILE A 115 4.58 0.86 -5.79
CA ILE A 115 5.96 0.50 -6.11
C ILE A 115 6.39 0.88 -7.53
N ASN A 116 5.45 1.11 -8.43
CA ASN A 116 5.72 1.55 -9.80
C ASN A 116 4.51 2.29 -10.39
N ILE A 117 4.75 3.16 -11.36
CA ILE A 117 3.74 3.85 -12.16
C ILE A 117 4.21 3.81 -13.61
N ASP A 118 3.42 3.20 -14.47
CA ASP A 118 3.72 3.07 -15.90
C ASP A 118 3.33 4.34 -16.68
N GLU A 119 3.84 4.49 -17.90
CA GLU A 119 3.50 5.60 -18.81
C GLU A 119 2.00 5.69 -19.14
N ASP A 120 1.29 4.55 -19.11
CA ASP A 120 -0.16 4.49 -19.31
C ASP A 120 -0.96 4.82 -18.03
N GLU A 121 -0.29 5.34 -17.00
CA GLU A 121 -0.82 5.70 -15.68
C GLU A 121 -1.28 4.49 -14.85
N THR A 122 -0.88 3.27 -15.23
CA THR A 122 -1.13 2.07 -14.40
C THR A 122 -0.23 2.08 -13.18
N ILE A 123 -0.84 2.11 -12.00
CA ILE A 123 -0.19 2.00 -10.71
C ILE A 123 0.00 0.53 -10.37
N THR A 124 1.23 0.14 -10.12
CA THR A 124 1.55 -1.16 -9.52
C THR A 124 1.80 -0.98 -8.03
N TYR A 125 1.13 -1.79 -7.21
CA TYR A 125 1.26 -1.76 -5.77
C TYR A 125 1.44 -3.16 -5.19
N ILE A 126 2.08 -3.26 -4.03
CA ILE A 126 2.13 -4.50 -3.23
C ILE A 126 1.10 -4.40 -2.13
N HIS A 127 0.31 -5.45 -1.94
CA HIS A 127 -0.60 -5.58 -0.80
C HIS A 127 -0.61 -7.01 -0.27
N SER A 128 -0.91 -7.20 1.01
CA SER A 128 -1.21 -8.53 1.52
C SER A 128 -2.66 -8.91 1.17
N SER A 129 -2.82 -9.83 0.22
CA SER A 129 -4.10 -10.44 -0.16
C SER A 129 -4.62 -11.36 0.93
N THR A 130 -5.95 -11.39 1.10
CA THR A 130 -6.65 -12.29 2.05
C THR A 130 -6.50 -13.78 1.76
N SER A 131 -6.04 -14.15 0.55
CA SER A 131 -5.88 -15.55 0.14
C SER A 131 -4.44 -15.96 -0.16
N LYS A 132 -3.58 -15.00 -0.52
CA LYS A 132 -2.22 -15.28 -1.04
C LYS A 132 -1.10 -14.55 -0.30
N GLY A 133 -1.44 -13.73 0.70
CA GLY A 133 -0.48 -12.86 1.36
C GLY A 133 0.07 -11.77 0.42
N PRO A 134 1.27 -11.22 0.69
CA PRO A 134 1.87 -10.15 -0.11
C PRO A 134 2.01 -10.50 -1.60
N ILE A 135 1.32 -9.76 -2.47
CA ILE A 135 1.33 -9.91 -3.92
C ILE A 135 1.25 -8.55 -4.63
N LEU A 136 1.50 -8.55 -5.93
CA LEU A 136 1.25 -7.40 -6.81
C LEU A 136 -0.25 -7.20 -7.07
N GLY A 137 -0.65 -5.94 -7.10
CA GLY A 137 -1.92 -5.45 -7.61
C GLY A 137 -1.72 -4.30 -8.59
N TYR A 138 -2.73 -4.07 -9.43
CA TYR A 138 -2.71 -3.06 -10.48
C TYR A 138 -3.96 -2.18 -10.36
N MET A 139 -3.81 -0.88 -10.59
CA MET A 139 -4.93 0.05 -10.68
C MET A 139 -4.67 1.10 -11.75
N ASN A 140 -5.68 1.40 -12.56
CA ASN A 140 -5.64 2.46 -13.54
C ASN A 140 -6.97 3.22 -13.50
N LEU A 141 -6.92 4.49 -13.10
CA LEU A 141 -8.11 5.35 -12.97
C LEU A 141 -8.55 5.98 -14.30
N LYS A 142 -7.68 5.97 -15.33
CA LYS A 142 -8.00 6.44 -16.68
C LYS A 142 -8.91 5.45 -17.41
N TYR A 143 -8.78 4.16 -17.12
CA TYR A 143 -9.63 3.09 -17.64
C TYR A 143 -10.29 2.30 -16.49
N PRO A 144 -11.19 2.91 -15.72
CA PRO A 144 -11.66 2.35 -14.46
C PRO A 144 -12.49 1.07 -14.64
N ASP A 145 -13.13 0.89 -15.80
CA ASP A 145 -14.03 -0.25 -16.03
C ASP A 145 -13.34 -1.46 -16.66
N LEU A 146 -12.05 -1.35 -16.98
CA LEU A 146 -11.30 -2.39 -17.67
C LEU A 146 -10.35 -3.11 -16.72
N ALA A 147 -10.49 -4.42 -16.63
CA ALA A 147 -9.51 -5.27 -15.93
C ALA A 147 -8.19 -5.35 -16.70
N ARG A 148 -8.28 -5.40 -18.05
CA ARG A 148 -7.14 -5.51 -18.96
C ARG A 148 -7.30 -4.55 -20.13
N LYS A 149 -6.18 -4.06 -20.65
CA LYS A 149 -6.09 -3.25 -21.87
C LYS A 149 -4.90 -3.77 -22.67
N ASP A 150 -5.10 -4.04 -23.96
CA ASP A 150 -4.05 -4.55 -24.87
C ASP A 150 -3.31 -5.79 -24.31
N GLY A 151 -4.06 -6.69 -23.64
CA GLY A 151 -3.54 -7.89 -22.99
C GLY A 151 -2.86 -7.65 -21.62
N LYS A 152 -2.51 -6.42 -21.27
CA LYS A 152 -1.92 -6.03 -19.98
C LYS A 152 -2.98 -5.91 -18.87
N PRO A 153 -2.78 -6.49 -17.67
CA PRO A 153 -3.64 -6.21 -16.52
C PRO A 153 -3.44 -4.77 -16.04
N ILE A 154 -4.53 -4.02 -15.90
CA ILE A 154 -4.49 -2.62 -15.47
C ILE A 154 -5.38 -2.34 -14.26
N ASN A 155 -6.36 -3.21 -13.96
CA ASN A 155 -7.09 -3.19 -12.69
C ASN A 155 -7.22 -4.61 -12.14
N SER A 156 -6.67 -4.84 -10.94
CA SER A 156 -6.84 -6.09 -10.21
C SER A 156 -8.23 -6.20 -9.59
N TYR A 157 -8.72 -7.43 -9.45
CA TYR A 157 -9.92 -7.70 -8.66
C TYR A 157 -9.59 -7.63 -7.16
N LEU A 158 -10.31 -6.79 -6.41
CA LEU A 158 -10.13 -6.65 -4.96
C LEU A 158 -11.25 -7.29 -4.12
N ARG A 159 -12.33 -7.71 -4.76
CA ARG A 159 -13.44 -8.44 -4.15
C ARG A 159 -14.10 -9.38 -5.14
N ARG A 160 -14.91 -10.29 -4.63
CA ARG A 160 -15.82 -11.09 -5.47
C ARG A 160 -16.96 -10.21 -5.96
N GLY A 161 -17.44 -10.48 -7.17
CA GLY A 161 -18.59 -9.79 -7.76
C GLY A 161 -18.31 -9.31 -9.18
N ASP A 162 -19.30 -8.64 -9.76
CA ASP A 162 -19.29 -8.27 -11.15
C ASP A 162 -18.34 -7.12 -11.46
N VAL A 163 -17.76 -7.18 -12.65
CA VAL A 163 -17.05 -6.07 -13.27
C VAL A 163 -18.08 -5.01 -13.69
N PRO A 164 -17.78 -3.71 -13.51
CA PRO A 164 -16.49 -3.17 -13.08
C PRO A 164 -16.35 -2.99 -11.56
N TYR A 165 -17.42 -3.18 -10.79
CA TYR A 165 -17.48 -2.86 -9.36
C TYR A 165 -16.52 -3.67 -8.49
N SER A 166 -16.03 -4.82 -8.95
CA SER A 166 -15.03 -5.63 -8.24
C SER A 166 -13.57 -5.21 -8.49
N LEU A 167 -13.32 -4.27 -9.41
CA LEU A 167 -12.00 -3.80 -9.79
C LEU A 167 -11.41 -2.77 -8.80
N ALA A 168 -10.08 -2.74 -8.73
CA ALA A 168 -9.32 -1.87 -7.83
C ALA A 168 -9.68 -0.39 -7.97
N SER A 169 -9.85 0.10 -9.21
CA SER A 169 -10.32 1.44 -9.55
C SER A 169 -11.65 1.81 -8.87
N HIS A 170 -12.62 0.90 -8.86
CA HIS A 170 -13.94 1.08 -8.25
C HIS A 170 -13.92 0.96 -6.72
N CYS A 171 -12.88 0.32 -6.19
CA CYS A 171 -12.62 0.26 -4.77
C CYS A 171 -11.75 1.44 -4.28
N PHE A 172 -11.20 2.29 -5.15
CA PHE A 172 -10.24 3.32 -4.76
C PHE A 172 -10.84 4.35 -3.81
N ASN A 173 -10.19 4.54 -2.66
CA ASN A 173 -10.55 5.56 -1.69
C ASN A 173 -9.69 6.82 -1.84
N SER A 174 -8.39 6.68 -1.57
CA SER A 174 -7.41 7.76 -1.48
C SER A 174 -5.98 7.21 -1.50
N TYR A 175 -5.01 8.11 -1.64
CA TYR A 175 -3.61 7.86 -1.34
C TYR A 175 -3.24 8.51 0.00
N GLY A 176 -2.15 8.04 0.59
CA GLY A 176 -1.52 8.68 1.74
C GLY A 176 -0.01 8.55 1.73
N THR A 177 0.69 9.45 2.41
CA THR A 177 2.15 9.43 2.46
C THR A 177 2.68 9.81 3.84
N VAL A 178 3.84 9.30 4.24
CA VAL A 178 4.56 9.81 5.42
C VAL A 178 5.58 10.91 5.05
N LEU A 179 5.71 11.19 3.75
CA LEU A 179 6.63 12.16 3.16
C LEU A 179 5.85 13.36 2.60
N GLU A 180 6.43 14.15 1.71
CA GLU A 180 5.68 15.20 1.03
C GLU A 180 4.71 14.64 0.00
N LYS A 181 3.53 15.28 -0.07
CA LYS A 181 2.51 14.95 -1.07
C LYS A 181 3.05 15.28 -2.47
N PRO A 182 2.56 14.61 -3.52
CA PRO A 182 2.79 15.06 -4.89
C PRO A 182 2.35 16.52 -5.04
N ASN A 183 3.08 17.28 -5.85
CA ASN A 183 2.74 18.65 -6.22
C ASN A 183 1.50 18.69 -7.13
#